data_AF-A0AAU1XAZ4-F1
#
_entry.id   AF-A0AAU1XAZ4-F1
#
_cell.length_a   1.000
_cell.length_b   1.000
_cell.length_c   1.000
_cell.angle_alpha   90.00
_cell.angle_beta   90.00
_cell.angle_gamma   90.00
#
_symmetry.space_group_name_H-M   'P 1'
#
loop_
_entity.id
_entity.type
_entity.pdbx_description
1 polymer ?
#
loop_
_entity_poly.entity_id
_entity_poly.type
_entity_poly.pdbx_seq_one_letter_code
_entity_poly.pdbx_strand_id
1 'polypeptide(L)'
;MTPRPHGAHLPEERTESTAPLPPPELTEAECRRCGTYIAGLDGRYACGVCGWVNDHSEGHRRLPRADEDPDRPPKGRRRPKQLPWPPPAPAPELAPGPAAEPGPGP
;
A
#
# COMPACT_ATOMS: atom_id res chain seq x y z
N MET A 1 -11.17 -54.43 9.82
CA MET A 1 -11.34 -53.22 8.99
C MET A 1 -10.07 -52.40 9.12
N THR A 2 -9.17 -52.49 8.16
CA THR A 2 -7.86 -51.81 8.15
C THR A 2 -8.03 -50.39 7.59
N PRO A 3 -7.47 -49.35 8.23
CA PRO A 3 -7.47 -48.02 7.63
C PRO A 3 -6.54 -47.97 6.42
N ARG A 4 -7.05 -47.45 5.30
CA ARG A 4 -6.27 -47.22 4.07
C ARG A 4 -5.26 -46.10 4.32
N PRO A 5 -3.97 -46.26 3.94
CA PRO A 5 -3.05 -45.15 3.97
C PRO A 5 -3.46 -44.18 2.87
N HIS A 6 -3.77 -42.93 3.24
CA HIS A 6 -3.85 -41.85 2.28
C HIS A 6 -2.44 -41.63 1.75
N GLY A 7 -2.30 -41.72 0.43
CA GLY A 7 -1.02 -41.59 -0.27
C GLY A 7 -0.26 -40.37 0.21
N ALA A 8 1.02 -40.59 0.48
CA ALA A 8 1.98 -39.53 0.71
C ALA A 8 1.98 -38.61 -0.52
N HIS A 9 1.26 -37.50 -0.44
CA HIS A 9 1.53 -36.36 -1.29
C HIS A 9 2.89 -35.86 -0.83
N LEU A 10 3.94 -36.26 -1.54
CA LEU A 10 5.24 -35.62 -1.44
C LEU A 10 4.97 -34.11 -1.54
N PRO A 11 5.55 -33.27 -0.66
CA PRO A 11 5.55 -31.86 -0.93
C PRO A 11 6.30 -31.72 -2.25
N GLU A 12 5.57 -31.38 -3.32
CA GLU A 12 6.19 -30.83 -4.51
C GLU A 12 7.20 -29.81 -4.02
N GLU A 13 8.43 -29.98 -4.48
CA GLU A 13 9.53 -29.05 -4.35
C GLU A 13 8.95 -27.65 -4.54
N ARG A 14 8.67 -26.99 -3.41
CA ARG A 14 8.41 -25.57 -3.37
C ARG A 14 9.77 -25.01 -3.73
N THR A 15 10.01 -24.85 -5.03
CA THR A 15 11.11 -24.10 -5.57
C THR A 15 11.02 -22.76 -4.88
N GLU A 16 11.82 -22.63 -3.82
CA GLU A 16 12.02 -21.44 -3.04
C GLU A 16 12.66 -20.47 -4.02
N SER A 17 11.81 -19.79 -4.78
CA SER A 17 12.25 -18.90 -5.83
C SER A 17 12.75 -17.64 -5.15
N THR A 18 13.99 -17.72 -4.68
CA THR A 18 14.84 -16.59 -4.32
C THR A 18 15.27 -15.78 -5.56
N ALA A 19 14.73 -16.13 -6.74
CA ALA A 19 14.93 -15.39 -7.96
C ALA A 19 14.31 -13.99 -7.79
N PRO A 20 15.06 -12.92 -8.14
CA PRO A 20 14.53 -11.55 -8.12
C PRO A 20 13.24 -11.48 -8.92
N LEU A 21 12.21 -10.93 -8.31
CA LEU A 21 10.95 -10.63 -8.99
C LEU A 21 11.24 -9.73 -10.21
N PRO A 22 10.65 -9.99 -11.40
CA PRO A 22 10.82 -9.09 -12.55
C PRO A 22 10.46 -7.65 -12.17
N PRO A 23 11.15 -6.66 -12.76
CA PRO A 23 10.91 -5.26 -12.45
C PRO A 23 9.43 -4.91 -12.67
N PRO A 24 8.87 -4.00 -11.85
CA PRO A 24 7.49 -3.57 -12.00
C PRO A 24 7.31 -2.81 -13.31
N GLU A 25 6.14 -2.98 -13.94
CA GLU A 25 5.80 -2.31 -15.19
C GLU A 25 5.13 -0.96 -14.92
N LEU A 26 5.48 0.05 -15.73
CA LEU A 26 4.78 1.33 -15.73
C LEU A 26 3.49 1.16 -16.55
N THR A 27 2.36 1.45 -15.93
CA THR A 27 1.02 1.37 -16.52
C THR A 27 0.33 2.71 -16.41
N GLU A 28 -0.61 2.99 -17.31
CA GLU A 28 -1.30 4.29 -17.35
C GLU A 28 -2.82 4.08 -17.33
N ALA A 29 -3.56 4.99 -16.70
CA ALA A 29 -5.02 4.96 -16.61
C ALA A 29 -5.59 6.34 -16.25
N GLU A 30 -6.91 6.50 -16.38
CA GLU A 30 -7.62 7.67 -15.88
C GLU A 30 -8.04 7.50 -14.41
N CYS A 31 -7.93 8.57 -13.61
CA CYS A 31 -8.41 8.57 -12.24
C CYS A 31 -9.92 8.42 -12.19
N ARG A 32 -10.42 7.39 -11.50
CA ARG A 32 -11.87 7.12 -11.37
C ARG A 32 -12.63 8.18 -10.57
N ARG A 33 -11.94 9.11 -9.90
CA ARG A 33 -12.56 10.18 -9.12
C ARG A 33 -12.58 11.52 -9.85
N CYS A 34 -11.48 11.94 -10.47
CA CYS A 34 -11.36 13.26 -11.09
C CYS A 34 -10.99 13.24 -12.58
N GLY A 35 -10.84 12.07 -13.20
CA GLY A 35 -10.54 11.92 -14.62
C GLY A 35 -9.10 12.24 -15.04
N THR A 36 -8.22 12.63 -14.11
CA THR A 36 -6.82 12.93 -14.43
C THR A 36 -6.08 11.69 -14.93
N TYR A 37 -5.31 11.82 -16.01
CA TYR A 37 -4.42 10.76 -16.49
C TYR A 37 -3.27 10.54 -15.50
N ILE A 38 -3.10 9.30 -15.05
CA ILE A 38 -2.14 8.92 -14.01
C ILE A 38 -1.34 7.69 -14.43
N ALA A 39 -0.06 7.70 -14.11
CA ALA A 39 0.80 6.53 -14.20
C ALA A 39 0.81 5.78 -12.86
N GLY A 40 0.91 4.47 -12.91
CA GLY A 40 0.98 3.56 -11.77
C GLY A 40 1.88 2.36 -12.05
N LEU A 41 2.22 1.60 -11.02
CA LEU A 41 3.05 0.40 -11.15
C LEU A 41 2.20 -0.85 -11.10
N ASP A 42 2.33 -1.73 -12.08
CA ASP A 42 1.59 -3.00 -12.17
C ASP A 42 0.06 -2.81 -11.95
N GLY A 43 -0.57 -1.78 -12.53
CA GLY A 43 -2.00 -1.48 -12.35
C GLY A 43 -2.39 -0.88 -10.98
N ARG A 44 -1.41 -0.47 -10.17
CA ARG A 44 -1.64 0.19 -8.87
C ARG A 44 -1.53 1.70 -9.03
N TYR A 45 -2.66 2.36 -8.87
CA TYR A 45 -2.80 3.79 -9.15
C TYR A 45 -3.03 4.59 -7.87
N ALA A 46 -2.33 5.71 -7.76
CA ALA A 46 -2.54 6.74 -6.76
C ALA A 46 -2.58 8.11 -7.45
N CYS A 47 -3.68 8.82 -7.29
CA CYS A 47 -3.87 10.13 -7.90
C CYS A 47 -3.27 11.22 -6.99
N GLY A 48 -2.19 11.85 -7.45
CA GLY A 48 -1.58 12.99 -6.75
C GLY A 48 -2.45 14.25 -6.70
N VAL A 49 -3.52 14.32 -7.50
CA VAL A 49 -4.41 15.51 -7.57
C VAL A 49 -5.53 15.44 -6.54
N CYS A 50 -6.27 14.33 -6.48
CA CYS A 50 -7.45 14.20 -5.62
C CYS A 50 -7.29 13.18 -4.48
N GLY A 51 -6.11 12.58 -4.35
CA GLY A 51 -5.79 11.61 -3.30
C GLY A 51 -6.50 10.25 -3.44
N TRP A 52 -7.19 10.00 -4.55
CA TRP A 52 -7.80 8.69 -4.80
C TRP A 52 -6.73 7.61 -5.00
N VAL A 53 -6.93 6.44 -4.41
CA VAL A 53 -6.09 5.26 -4.59
C VAL A 53 -6.99 4.08 -4.93
N ASN A 54 -6.53 3.26 -5.87
CA ASN A 54 -7.15 2.00 -6.25
C ASN A 54 -7.11 0.98 -5.09
N ASP A 55 -8.08 0.05 -5.04
CA ASP A 55 -7.96 -1.12 -4.16
C ASP A 55 -6.72 -1.95 -4.50
N HIS A 56 -6.07 -2.49 -3.47
CA HIS A 56 -4.81 -3.19 -3.67
C HIS A 56 -4.96 -4.54 -4.39
N SER A 57 -6.16 -5.12 -4.46
CA SER A 57 -6.39 -6.37 -5.20
C SER A 57 -6.50 -6.17 -6.70
N GLU A 58 -6.73 -4.93 -7.16
CA GLU A 58 -6.89 -4.60 -8.57
C GLU A 58 -5.55 -4.47 -9.33
N GLY A 59 -4.41 -4.55 -8.64
CA GLY A 59 -3.10 -4.56 -9.30
C GLY A 59 -2.88 -5.84 -10.12
N HIS A 60 -2.22 -5.72 -11.27
CA HIS A 60 -1.93 -6.81 -12.20
C HIS A 60 -0.99 -7.86 -11.57
N ARG A 61 -0.14 -7.43 -10.63
CA ARG A 61 0.79 -8.31 -9.92
C ARG A 61 0.24 -8.70 -8.56
N ARG A 62 0.33 -10.01 -8.25
CA ARG A 62 0.05 -10.54 -6.92
C ARG A 62 0.88 -9.81 -5.86
N LEU A 63 0.27 -9.51 -4.72
CA LEU A 63 1.03 -9.01 -3.58
C LEU A 63 1.93 -10.12 -3.02
N PRO A 64 3.13 -9.77 -2.52
CA PRO A 64 3.96 -10.69 -1.76
C PRO A 64 3.17 -11.32 -0.62
N ARG A 65 3.35 -12.62 -0.42
CA ARG A 65 2.84 -13.34 0.74
C ARG A 65 3.65 -12.94 1.96
N ALA A 66 3.10 -13.18 3.14
CA ALA A 66 3.81 -12.91 4.39
C ALA A 66 5.15 -13.66 4.47
N ASP A 67 5.25 -14.89 3.95
CA ASP A 67 6.52 -15.65 3.93
C ASP A 67 7.59 -15.06 3.04
N GLU A 68 7.21 -14.19 2.09
CA GLU A 68 8.11 -13.49 1.18
C GLU A 68 8.53 -12.11 1.72
N ASP A 69 7.96 -11.66 2.85
CA ASP A 69 8.23 -10.36 3.45
C ASP A 69 9.53 -10.42 4.29
N PRO A 70 10.58 -9.64 3.92
CA PRO A 70 11.85 -9.62 4.66
C PRO A 70 11.70 -9.07 6.08
N ASP A 71 10.69 -8.25 6.35
CA ASP A 71 10.41 -7.70 7.67
C ASP A 71 9.46 -8.58 8.49
N ARG A 72 9.12 -9.78 8.00
CA ARG A 72 8.21 -10.69 8.71
C ARG A 72 8.78 -11.09 10.08
N PRO A 73 8.01 -10.93 11.17
CA PRO A 73 8.43 -11.40 12.48
C PRO A 73 8.53 -12.94 12.52
N PRO A 74 9.54 -13.49 13.24
CA PRO A 74 9.71 -14.93 13.37
C PRO A 74 8.49 -15.58 14.04
N LYS A 75 8.16 -16.80 13.59
CA LYS A 75 7.03 -17.58 14.10
C LYS A 75 7.14 -17.71 15.64
N GLY A 76 6.11 -17.28 16.36
CA GLY A 76 6.02 -17.41 17.83
C GLY A 76 6.20 -16.12 18.64
N ARG A 77 6.69 -15.02 18.04
CA ARG A 77 6.56 -13.70 18.69
C ARG A 77 5.18 -13.13 18.35
N ARG A 78 4.31 -12.99 19.35
CA ARG A 78 3.09 -12.17 19.19
C ARG A 78 3.54 -10.79 18.72
N ARG A 79 2.93 -10.29 17.65
CA ARG A 79 3.11 -8.90 17.20
C ARG A 79 2.89 -8.01 18.43
N PRO A 80 3.84 -7.12 18.78
CA PRO A 80 3.60 -6.13 19.82
C PRO A 80 2.30 -5.42 19.46
N LYS A 81 1.42 -5.23 20.45
CA LYS A 81 0.16 -4.52 20.23
C LYS A 81 0.55 -3.17 19.63
N GLN A 82 0.15 -2.91 18.38
CA GLN A 82 0.39 -1.62 17.72
C GLN A 82 -0.08 -0.54 18.69
N LEU A 83 0.87 0.27 19.18
CA LEU A 83 0.54 1.43 19.98
C LEU A 83 -0.33 2.34 19.10
N PRO A 84 -1.37 2.98 19.66
CA PRO A 84 -2.15 3.95 18.92
C PRO A 84 -1.21 4.99 18.30
N TRP A 85 -1.43 5.31 17.03
CA TRP A 85 -0.72 6.41 16.37
C TRP A 85 -0.94 7.69 17.19
N PRO A 86 0.11 8.49 17.47
CA PRO A 86 -0.06 9.74 18.20
C PRO A 86 -1.00 10.67 17.42
N PRO A 87 -1.93 11.37 18.08
CA PRO A 87 -2.81 12.31 17.39
C PRO A 87 -1.98 13.37 16.66
N PRO A 88 -2.46 13.87 15.50
CA PRO A 88 -1.80 14.97 14.82
C PRO A 88 -1.66 16.17 15.76
N ALA A 89 -0.50 16.82 15.72
CA ALA A 89 -0.27 18.04 16.49
C ALA A 89 -1.34 19.09 16.13
N PRO A 90 -1.81 19.91 17.09
CA PRO A 90 -2.70 21.02 16.77
C PRO A 90 -2.03 21.92 15.74
N ALA A 91 -2.78 22.29 14.70
CA ALA A 91 -2.30 23.24 13.70
C ALA A 91 -1.84 24.53 14.40
N PRO A 92 -0.75 25.18 13.96
CA PRO A 92 -0.38 26.48 14.48
C PRO A 92 -1.56 27.43 14.25
N GLU A 93 -2.07 28.00 15.35
CA GLU A 93 -3.11 29.02 15.32
C GLU A 93 -2.60 30.15 14.42
N LEU A 94 -3.24 30.35 13.26
CA LEU A 94 -2.93 31.49 12.40
C LEU A 94 -3.21 32.74 13.24
N ALA A 95 -2.14 33.35 13.74
CA ALA A 95 -2.23 34.68 14.32
C ALA A 95 -2.95 35.57 13.29
N PRO A 96 -3.96 36.36 13.71
CA PRO A 96 -4.61 37.28 12.79
C PRO A 96 -3.53 38.17 12.17
N GLY A 97 -3.39 38.06 10.85
CA GLY A 97 -2.48 38.90 10.09
C GLY A 97 -2.80 40.38 10.33
N PRO A 98 -1.78 41.26 10.30
CA PRO A 98 -2.01 42.68 10.51
C PRO A 98 -3.03 43.20 9.50
N ALA A 99 -3.98 44.00 10.01
CA ALA A 99 -5.08 44.57 9.25
C ALA A 99 -4.59 45.22 7.95
N ALA A 100 -5.25 44.90 6.85
CA ALA A 100 -5.04 45.56 5.57
C ALA A 100 -5.28 47.06 5.74
N GLU A 101 -4.25 47.86 5.44
CA GLU A 101 -4.40 49.31 5.36
C GLU A 101 -5.36 49.65 4.20
N PRO A 102 -6.34 50.55 4.42
CA PRO A 102 -7.23 50.97 3.33
C PRO A 102 -6.43 51.83 2.35
N GLY A 103 -6.21 51.31 1.14
CA GLY A 103 -5.63 52.08 0.05
C GLY A 103 -6.50 53.31 -0.27
N PRO A 104 -5.91 54.48 -0.57
CA PRO A 104 -6.69 55.64 -0.97
C PRO A 104 -7.13 55.45 -2.44
N GLY A 105 -8.43 55.48 -2.67
CA GLY A 105 -9.00 55.92 -3.95
C GLY A 105 -9.69 57.28 -3.75
N PRO A 106 -10.19 57.96 -4.81
CA PRO A 106 -10.02 57.75 -6.25
C PRO A 106 -8.88 58.57 -6.89
#